data_AF-A0A7X8EXW9-F1
#
_entry.id   AF-A0A7X8EXW9-F1
#
_cell.length_a   1.000
_cell.length_b   1.000
_cell.length_c   1.000
_cell.angle_alpha   90.00
_cell.angle_beta   90.00
_cell.angle_gamma   90.00
#
_symmetry.space_group_name_H-M   'P 1'
#
loop_
_entity.id
_entity.type
_entity.pdbx_description
1 polymer ?
#
loop_
_entity_poly.entity_id
_entity_poly.type
_entity_poly.pdbx_seq_one_letter_code
_entity_poly.pdbx_strand_id
1 'polypeptide(L)'
;MNPHQIAFQTRKKGKRIAALGPWDARQNPMFALMCFQKLHYLDPDARLYIGGAFIDQAVEHYIRHLIETLELDNVVFLDGPISDMKKWLRDKHYLLSTAIDDAAMGNVWLAMGYGLRPLVHRFPGVERRLDEAYVFTLAEDFCRIILHGPYDAAAHRSCAERVYQEHGLEHSVMDQIFRAEQELHVAGRQRMAASSLPLESTYKSSVSVIDKAKTAYYPSIDQIAGAALAATQSCRDLSSEPLIDEEDMSLKPIVQNASAAAEDSAVSSPDKGLSVEQLTEIRRNTMHRRRKNQTSQV
;
A
#
# COMPACT_ATOMS: atom_id res chain seq x y z
N MET A 1 7.50 21.17 -6.04
CA MET A 1 6.11 21.61 -6.21
C MET A 1 5.93 23.08 -5.82
N ASN A 2 5.54 23.96 -6.75
CA ASN A 2 5.26 25.39 -6.49
C ASN A 2 3.78 25.61 -6.07
N PRO A 3 3.49 26.00 -4.81
CA PRO A 3 2.14 26.20 -4.30
C PRO A 3 1.33 27.29 -5.04
N HIS A 4 1.99 28.28 -5.65
CA HIS A 4 1.32 29.34 -6.40
C HIS A 4 0.69 28.83 -7.70
N GLN A 5 1.13 27.68 -8.20
CA GLN A 5 0.54 27.03 -9.37
C GLN A 5 -0.64 26.12 -9.01
N ILE A 6 -0.88 25.91 -7.72
CA ILE A 6 -1.97 25.08 -7.21
C ILE A 6 -3.17 25.96 -6.89
N ALA A 7 -4.28 25.69 -7.57
CA ALA A 7 -5.57 26.31 -7.24
C ALA A 7 -6.04 25.82 -5.86
N PHE A 8 -5.84 26.63 -4.83
CA PHE A 8 -6.39 26.38 -3.50
C PHE A 8 -7.90 26.22 -3.57
N GLN A 9 -8.42 25.30 -2.75
CA GLN A 9 -9.85 25.16 -2.54
C GLN A 9 -10.13 25.17 -1.05
N THR A 10 -10.95 26.11 -0.61
CA THR A 10 -11.51 26.06 0.74
C THR A 10 -12.40 24.82 0.84
N ARG A 11 -12.14 23.99 1.85
CA ARG A 11 -12.85 22.72 2.05
C ARG A 11 -13.28 22.59 3.50
N LYS A 12 -14.46 22.01 3.68
CA LYS A 12 -14.95 21.57 4.99
C LYS A 12 -14.52 20.13 5.22
N LYS A 13 -14.58 19.70 6.48
CA LYS A 13 -14.42 18.30 6.85
C LYS A 13 -15.39 17.42 6.04
N GLY A 14 -14.90 16.28 5.56
CA GLY A 14 -15.70 15.32 4.79
C GLY A 14 -15.23 13.89 5.03
N LYS A 15 -15.61 12.96 4.15
CA LYS A 15 -15.40 11.51 4.38
C LYS A 15 -14.68 10.79 3.23
N ARG A 16 -14.11 11.54 2.29
CA ARG A 16 -13.38 11.01 1.12
C ARG A 16 -11.88 11.11 1.36
N ILE A 17 -11.22 9.96 1.44
CA ILE A 17 -9.79 9.82 1.70
C ILE A 17 -9.11 9.44 0.38
N ALA A 18 -8.08 10.21 0.03
CA ALA A 18 -7.19 9.93 -1.09
C ALA A 18 -5.96 9.17 -0.57
N ALA A 19 -5.43 8.23 -1.33
CA ALA A 19 -4.10 7.67 -1.15
C ALA A 19 -3.41 7.68 -2.51
N LEU A 20 -2.14 8.09 -2.56
CA LEU A 20 -1.41 8.28 -3.81
C LEU A 20 -0.12 7.47 -3.86
N GLY A 21 -0.01 6.66 -4.91
CA GLY A 21 1.16 5.86 -5.24
C GLY A 21 2.26 6.64 -5.97
N PRO A 22 3.28 5.94 -6.51
CA PRO A 22 3.26 4.52 -6.90
C PRO A 22 3.07 3.52 -5.76
N TRP A 23 2.60 2.31 -6.07
CA TRP A 23 2.31 1.28 -5.09
C TRP A 23 3.28 0.10 -5.19
N ASP A 24 4.06 -0.06 -4.14
CA ASP A 24 4.90 -1.20 -3.80
C ASP A 24 4.85 -1.41 -2.26
N ALA A 25 5.64 -2.35 -1.75
CA ALA A 25 5.67 -2.65 -0.31
C ALA A 25 6.12 -1.47 0.58
N ARG A 26 6.95 -0.54 0.06
CA ARG A 26 7.44 0.63 0.78
C ARG A 26 6.35 1.68 1.00
N GLN A 27 5.45 1.90 0.03
CA GLN A 27 4.28 2.77 0.27
C GLN A 27 3.21 2.08 1.12
N ASN A 28 3.37 0.78 1.34
CA ASN A 28 2.59 -0.04 2.28
C ASN A 28 1.07 0.13 2.13
N PRO A 29 0.50 -0.16 0.95
CA PRO A 29 -0.95 -0.05 0.75
C PRO A 29 -1.75 -1.05 1.62
N MET A 30 -1.10 -2.09 2.18
CA MET A 30 -1.75 -3.04 3.09
C MET A 30 -2.16 -2.33 4.37
N PHE A 31 -1.25 -1.56 4.96
CA PHE A 31 -1.54 -0.79 6.16
C PHE A 31 -2.55 0.33 5.89
N ALA A 32 -2.49 0.97 4.71
CA ALA A 32 -3.53 1.92 4.30
C ALA A 32 -4.92 1.28 4.29
N LEU A 33 -5.03 0.07 3.74
CA LEU A 33 -6.28 -0.68 3.67
C LEU A 33 -6.77 -1.08 5.07
N MET A 34 -5.88 -1.53 5.96
CA MET A 34 -6.25 -1.87 7.35
C MET A 34 -6.74 -0.64 8.13
N CYS A 35 -6.05 0.50 7.99
CA CYS A 35 -6.49 1.76 8.59
C CYS A 35 -7.89 2.15 8.09
N PHE A 36 -8.11 2.05 6.78
CA PHE A 36 -9.40 2.37 6.19
C PHE A 36 -10.50 1.38 6.59
N GLN A 37 -10.22 0.08 6.64
CA GLN A 37 -11.17 -0.93 7.11
C GLN A 37 -11.70 -0.60 8.50
N LYS A 38 -10.80 -0.21 9.42
CA LYS A 38 -11.18 0.20 10.78
C LYS A 38 -12.04 1.48 10.76
N LEU A 39 -11.66 2.48 9.95
CA LEU A 39 -12.45 3.70 9.82
C LEU A 39 -13.84 3.41 9.26
N HIS A 40 -13.94 2.58 8.22
CA HIS A 40 -15.20 2.24 7.58
C HIS A 40 -16.14 1.49 8.54
N TYR A 41 -15.58 0.69 9.45
CA TYR A 41 -16.35 0.07 10.54
C TYR A 41 -16.98 1.10 11.49
N LEU A 42 -16.29 2.21 11.75
CA LEU A 42 -16.77 3.30 12.61
C LEU A 42 -17.66 4.32 11.88
N ASP A 43 -17.40 4.54 10.59
CA ASP A 43 -18.12 5.46 9.71
C ASP A 43 -18.36 4.82 8.33
N PRO A 44 -19.52 4.17 8.13
CA PRO A 44 -19.85 3.47 6.89
C PRO A 44 -19.94 4.36 5.64
N ASP A 45 -19.99 5.68 5.78
CA ASP A 45 -20.01 6.61 4.64
C ASP A 45 -18.59 6.97 4.16
N ALA A 46 -17.55 6.58 4.90
CA ALA A 46 -16.17 6.80 4.50
C ALA A 46 -15.84 6.06 3.20
N ARG A 47 -15.06 6.70 2.34
CA ARG A 47 -14.63 6.16 1.04
C ARG A 47 -13.14 6.39 0.83
N LEU A 48 -12.44 5.38 0.34
CA LEU A 48 -11.01 5.43 0.01
C LEU A 48 -10.81 5.40 -1.50
N TYR A 49 -9.99 6.31 -2.01
CA TYR A 49 -9.63 6.41 -3.41
C TYR A 49 -8.11 6.25 -3.54
N ILE A 50 -7.68 5.17 -4.19
CA ILE A 50 -6.29 4.80 -4.39
C ILE A 50 -5.91 5.18 -5.82
N GLY A 51 -5.14 6.25 -5.96
CA GLY A 51 -4.57 6.68 -7.24
C GLY A 51 -3.11 6.28 -7.37
N GLY A 52 -2.62 6.13 -8.59
CA GLY A 52 -1.27 5.65 -8.91
C GLY A 52 -1.23 4.23 -9.45
N ALA A 53 -0.14 3.89 -10.15
CA ALA A 53 0.08 2.54 -10.66
C ALA A 53 0.64 1.62 -9.56
N PHE A 54 0.26 0.34 -9.59
CA PHE A 54 1.00 -0.70 -8.91
C PHE A 54 2.26 -1.02 -9.70
N ILE A 55 3.42 -0.84 -9.06
CA ILE A 55 4.71 -1.23 -9.64
C ILE A 55 4.91 -2.74 -9.43
N ASP A 56 4.50 -3.24 -8.26
CA ASP A 56 4.58 -4.65 -7.90
C ASP A 56 3.22 -5.34 -8.11
N GLN A 57 3.18 -6.32 -9.03
CA GLN A 57 1.98 -7.10 -9.32
C GLN A 57 1.55 -8.00 -8.16
N ALA A 58 2.49 -8.48 -7.33
CA ALA A 58 2.16 -9.27 -6.15
C ALA A 58 1.43 -8.41 -5.12
N VAL A 59 1.88 -7.17 -4.93
CA VAL A 59 1.18 -6.17 -4.11
C VAL A 59 -0.20 -5.87 -4.66
N GLU A 60 -0.35 -5.67 -5.97
CA GLU A 60 -1.65 -5.44 -6.59
C GLU A 60 -2.62 -6.60 -6.34
N HIS A 61 -2.18 -7.83 -6.62
CA HIS A 61 -2.99 -9.03 -6.43
C HIS A 61 -3.43 -9.17 -4.97
N TYR A 62 -2.50 -8.98 -4.03
CA TYR A 62 -2.80 -9.04 -2.61
C TYR A 62 -3.82 -7.98 -2.17
N ILE A 63 -3.67 -6.74 -2.63
CA ILE A 63 -4.60 -5.66 -2.29
C ILE A 63 -6.01 -5.93 -2.83
N ARG A 64 -6.12 -6.39 -4.09
CA ARG A 64 -7.43 -6.75 -4.66
C ARG A 64 -8.08 -7.87 -3.87
N HIS A 65 -7.33 -8.93 -3.57
CA HIS A 65 -7.81 -10.03 -2.74
C HIS A 65 -8.27 -9.57 -1.34
N LEU A 66 -7.53 -8.66 -0.70
CA LEU A 66 -7.92 -8.11 0.61
C LEU A 66 -9.18 -7.25 0.54
N ILE A 67 -9.35 -6.44 -0.51
CA ILE A 67 -10.57 -5.62 -0.70
C ILE A 67 -11.80 -6.53 -0.76
N GLU A 68 -11.74 -7.59 -1.57
CA GLU A 68 -12.81 -8.58 -1.69
C GLU A 68 -13.06 -9.31 -0.35
N THR A 69 -11.98 -9.80 0.29
CA THR A 69 -12.05 -10.56 1.54
C THR A 69 -12.66 -9.75 2.70
N LEU A 70 -12.44 -8.44 2.69
CA LEU A 70 -12.95 -7.52 3.71
C LEU A 70 -14.30 -6.90 3.33
N GLU A 71 -14.89 -7.30 2.19
CA GLU A 71 -16.15 -6.78 1.65
C GLU A 71 -16.12 -5.25 1.42
N LEU A 72 -14.98 -4.74 0.93
CA LEU A 72 -14.73 -3.30 0.75
C LEU A 72 -14.92 -2.79 -0.68
N ASP A 73 -15.36 -3.64 -1.61
CA ASP A 73 -15.44 -3.37 -3.05
C ASP A 73 -16.28 -2.14 -3.43
N ASN A 74 -17.28 -1.82 -2.61
CA ASN A 74 -18.18 -0.68 -2.84
C ASN A 74 -17.66 0.64 -2.25
N VAL A 75 -16.54 0.60 -1.52
CA VAL A 75 -16.06 1.73 -0.71
C VAL A 75 -14.58 2.05 -0.89
N VAL A 76 -13.81 1.14 -1.49
CA VAL A 76 -12.42 1.35 -1.93
C VAL A 76 -12.38 1.37 -3.44
N PHE A 77 -11.83 2.44 -4.01
CA PHE A 77 -11.74 2.64 -5.46
C PHE A 77 -10.28 2.63 -5.90
N LEU A 78 -9.91 1.70 -6.78
CA LEU A 78 -8.58 1.63 -7.40
C LEU A 78 -8.62 2.41 -8.73
N ASP A 79 -8.29 3.70 -8.67
CA ASP A 79 -8.40 4.63 -9.80
C ASP A 79 -7.21 4.57 -10.78
N GLY A 80 -6.13 3.89 -10.39
CA GLY A 80 -4.94 3.72 -11.23
C GLY A 80 -4.20 5.05 -11.53
N PRO A 81 -3.40 5.12 -12.60
CA PRO A 81 -2.64 6.33 -12.96
C PRO A 81 -3.53 7.57 -13.14
N ILE A 82 -3.21 8.66 -12.43
CA ILE A 82 -3.99 9.90 -12.45
C ILE A 82 -3.43 10.87 -13.47
N SER A 83 -4.24 11.26 -14.45
CA SER A 83 -3.87 12.23 -15.50
C SER A 83 -4.05 13.69 -15.10
N ASP A 84 -5.11 13.99 -14.35
CA ASP A 84 -5.43 15.34 -13.84
C ASP A 84 -5.61 15.30 -12.32
N MET A 85 -4.51 15.61 -11.63
CA MET A 85 -4.47 15.61 -10.17
C MET A 85 -5.44 16.63 -9.56
N LYS A 86 -5.58 17.80 -10.17
CA LYS A 86 -6.48 18.86 -9.69
C LYS A 86 -7.93 18.38 -9.70
N LYS A 87 -8.35 17.75 -10.79
CA LYS A 87 -9.69 17.20 -10.92
C LYS A 87 -9.91 16.03 -9.96
N TRP A 88 -8.92 15.14 -9.84
CA TRP A 88 -9.02 13.95 -8.98
C TRP A 88 -9.09 14.29 -7.50
N LEU A 89 -8.29 15.26 -7.04
CA LEU A 89 -8.29 15.70 -5.63
C LEU A 89 -9.47 16.63 -5.29
N ARG A 90 -10.22 17.14 -6.28
CA ARG A 90 -11.24 18.20 -6.10
C ARG A 90 -12.26 17.89 -4.99
N ASP A 91 -12.67 16.64 -4.90
CA ASP A 91 -13.75 16.18 -4.02
C ASP A 91 -13.23 15.42 -2.78
N LYS A 92 -11.91 15.35 -2.59
CA LYS A 92 -11.27 14.60 -1.52
C LYS A 92 -10.91 15.52 -0.36
N HIS A 93 -10.85 14.98 0.86
CA HIS A 93 -10.69 15.78 2.07
C HIS A 93 -9.39 15.44 2.79
N TYR A 94 -8.99 14.18 2.76
CA TYR A 94 -7.79 13.69 3.41
C TYR A 94 -6.86 13.09 2.37
N LEU A 95 -5.55 13.18 2.63
CA LEU A 95 -4.55 12.36 1.95
C LEU A 95 -3.90 11.43 2.98
N LEU A 96 -4.05 10.13 2.78
CA LEU A 96 -3.39 9.08 3.53
C LEU A 96 -2.07 8.71 2.87
N SER A 97 -0.99 8.78 3.65
CA SER A 97 0.31 8.20 3.31
C SER A 97 0.69 7.20 4.39
N THR A 98 0.97 5.97 3.98
CA THR A 98 1.44 4.89 4.86
C THR A 98 2.86 4.45 4.55
N ALA A 99 3.59 5.24 3.75
CA ALA A 99 4.95 4.93 3.38
C ALA A 99 5.85 4.80 4.60
N ILE A 100 6.82 3.89 4.49
CA ILE A 100 7.79 3.62 5.56
C ILE A 100 9.00 4.58 5.52
N ASP A 101 9.01 5.50 4.56
CA ASP A 101 10.06 6.49 4.32
C ASP A 101 9.50 7.79 3.70
N ASP A 102 10.38 8.72 3.36
CA ASP A 102 10.00 10.05 2.87
C ASP A 102 9.65 10.11 1.37
N ALA A 103 9.66 8.99 0.64
CA ALA A 103 9.40 8.98 -0.81
C ALA A 103 8.00 9.49 -1.17
N ALA A 104 7.02 9.33 -0.28
CA ALA A 104 5.65 9.79 -0.49
C ALA A 104 5.42 11.28 -0.15
N MET A 105 6.42 11.98 0.41
CA MET A 105 6.24 13.35 0.92
C MET A 105 5.87 14.38 -0.14
N GLY A 106 6.34 14.20 -1.37
CA GLY A 106 5.94 15.06 -2.50
C GLY A 106 4.42 15.05 -2.73
N ASN A 107 3.79 13.89 -2.66
CA ASN A 107 2.34 13.75 -2.77
C ASN A 107 1.62 14.37 -1.57
N VAL A 108 2.22 14.28 -0.38
CA VAL A 108 1.69 14.89 0.85
C VAL A 108 1.62 16.41 0.73
N TRP A 109 2.72 17.06 0.40
CA TRP A 109 2.75 18.52 0.22
C TRP A 109 1.87 18.99 -0.93
N LEU A 110 1.75 18.19 -1.99
CA LEU A 110 0.81 18.44 -3.09
C LEU A 110 -0.63 18.49 -2.62
N ALA A 111 -1.08 17.47 -1.89
CA ALA A 111 -2.45 17.44 -1.38
C ALA A 111 -2.71 18.57 -0.37
N MET A 112 -1.74 18.88 0.48
CA MET A 112 -1.80 20.01 1.41
C MET A 112 -1.97 21.35 0.66
N GLY A 113 -1.26 21.55 -0.45
CA GLY A 113 -1.42 22.73 -1.31
C GLY A 113 -2.84 22.89 -1.89
N TYR A 114 -3.53 21.78 -2.13
CA TYR A 114 -4.96 21.75 -2.51
C TYR A 114 -5.92 21.89 -1.31
N GLY A 115 -5.41 21.97 -0.08
CA GLY A 115 -6.17 22.13 1.15
C GLY A 115 -6.58 20.83 1.83
N LEU A 116 -6.11 19.66 1.36
CA LEU A 116 -6.42 18.38 2.00
C LEU A 116 -5.65 18.25 3.31
N ARG A 117 -6.27 17.61 4.31
CA ARG A 117 -5.59 17.24 5.54
C ARG A 117 -4.70 16.03 5.29
N PRO A 118 -3.38 16.12 5.51
CA PRO A 118 -2.51 14.95 5.44
C PRO A 118 -2.68 14.07 6.68
N LEU A 119 -2.57 12.77 6.46
CA LEU A 119 -2.54 11.72 7.47
C LEU A 119 -1.35 10.84 7.13
N VAL A 120 -0.24 11.05 7.82
CA VAL A 120 1.03 10.40 7.50
C VAL A 120 1.38 9.40 8.59
N HIS A 121 1.58 8.15 8.19
CA HIS A 121 2.08 7.13 9.10
C HIS A 121 3.51 7.50 9.53
N ARG A 122 3.80 7.32 10.82
CA ARG A 122 5.10 7.64 11.39
C ARG A 122 6.19 6.76 10.77
N PHE A 123 7.22 7.42 10.26
CA PHE A 123 8.46 6.81 9.82
C PHE A 123 9.66 7.57 10.40
N PRO A 124 10.87 7.00 10.42
CA PRO A 124 12.06 7.67 10.95
C PRO A 124 12.35 9.00 10.22
N GLY A 125 12.36 10.12 10.95
CA GLY A 125 12.65 11.44 10.39
C GLY A 125 11.42 12.24 9.94
N VAL A 126 10.20 11.73 10.12
CA VAL A 126 8.95 12.44 9.80
C VAL A 126 8.82 13.76 10.58
N GLU A 127 9.35 13.79 11.81
CA GLU A 127 9.32 14.94 12.72
C GLU A 127 10.09 16.16 12.19
N ARG A 128 11.03 15.94 11.26
CA ARG A 128 11.75 17.03 10.58
C ARG A 128 10.99 17.62 9.39
N ARG A 129 9.91 16.97 8.96
CA ARG A 129 9.19 17.28 7.72
C ARG A 129 7.76 17.77 7.95
N LEU A 130 7.12 17.33 9.04
CA LEU A 130 5.71 17.59 9.33
C LEU A 130 5.49 17.78 10.83
N ASP A 131 4.51 18.62 11.15
CA ASP A 131 4.02 18.78 12.51
C ASP A 131 3.31 17.50 12.98
N GLU A 132 3.43 17.20 14.28
CA GLU A 132 2.86 16.00 14.91
C GLU A 132 1.33 15.90 14.73
N ALA A 133 0.65 17.03 14.51
CA ALA A 133 -0.79 17.08 14.23
C ALA A 133 -1.21 16.35 12.93
N TYR A 134 -0.26 16.05 12.04
CA TYR A 134 -0.47 15.35 10.77
C TYR A 134 0.04 13.91 10.77
N VAL A 135 0.70 13.50 11.85
CA VAL A 135 1.35 12.19 11.97
C VAL A 135 0.48 11.27 12.82
N PHE A 136 0.40 10.00 12.42
CA PHE A 136 -0.25 8.96 13.20
C PHE A 136 0.63 7.71 13.24
N THR A 137 0.48 6.87 14.26
CA THR A 137 1.20 5.59 14.35
C THR A 137 0.25 4.43 14.23
N LEU A 138 -0.86 4.45 14.97
CA LEU A 138 -1.82 3.35 14.98
C LEU A 138 -3.07 3.66 14.13
N ALA A 139 -3.76 2.62 13.69
CA ALA A 139 -5.02 2.77 12.95
C ALA A 139 -6.10 3.50 13.79
N GLU A 140 -6.05 3.35 15.12
CA GLU A 140 -6.86 4.07 16.10
C GLU A 140 -6.63 5.58 16.01
N ASP A 141 -5.37 6.02 15.92
CA ASP A 141 -5.03 7.44 15.79
C ASP A 141 -5.54 8.00 14.48
N PHE A 142 -5.33 7.27 13.38
CA PHE A 142 -5.88 7.61 12.08
C PHE A 142 -7.40 7.83 12.14
N CYS A 143 -8.12 6.88 12.74
CA CYS A 143 -9.58 6.98 12.90
C CYS A 143 -9.97 8.18 13.78
N ARG A 144 -9.30 8.36 14.92
CA ARG A 144 -9.57 9.46 15.86
C ARG A 144 -9.37 10.82 15.20
N ILE A 145 -8.30 10.98 14.40
CA ILE A 145 -8.00 12.23 13.70
C ILE A 145 -9.11 12.54 12.67
N ILE A 146 -9.56 11.55 11.89
CA ILE A 146 -10.63 11.76 10.93
C ILE A 146 -11.96 12.06 11.63
N LEU A 147 -12.34 11.28 12.65
CA LEU A 147 -13.65 11.40 13.29
C LEU A 147 -13.76 12.67 14.16
N HIS A 148 -12.71 12.99 14.93
CA HIS A 148 -12.76 14.02 15.97
C HIS A 148 -11.76 15.16 15.79
N GLY A 149 -10.78 15.01 14.88
CA GLY A 149 -9.78 16.04 14.65
C GLY A 149 -10.35 17.30 13.97
N PRO A 150 -9.67 18.44 14.16
CA PRO A 150 -10.01 19.70 13.49
C PRO A 150 -9.84 19.58 11.97
N TYR A 151 -10.37 20.52 11.19
CA TYR A 151 -10.11 20.55 9.76
C TYR A 151 -9.98 21.99 9.30
N ASP A 152 -8.75 22.38 8.95
CA ASP A 152 -8.45 23.72 8.46
C ASP A 152 -7.64 23.63 7.16
N ALA A 153 -8.35 23.76 6.05
CA ALA A 153 -7.75 23.72 4.72
C ALA A 153 -6.70 24.82 4.51
N ALA A 154 -6.88 25.99 5.12
CA ALA A 154 -5.93 27.10 4.99
C ALA A 154 -4.64 26.78 5.74
N ALA A 155 -4.73 26.24 6.96
CA ALA A 155 -3.56 25.79 7.72
C ALA A 155 -2.75 24.71 6.97
N HIS A 156 -3.44 23.73 6.35
CA HIS A 156 -2.75 22.71 5.54
C HIS A 156 -1.96 23.36 4.39
N ARG A 157 -2.59 24.30 3.67
CA ARG A 157 -1.94 24.99 2.56
C ARG A 157 -0.76 25.84 3.02
N SER A 158 -0.91 26.61 4.10
CA SER A 158 0.16 27.44 4.65
C SER A 158 1.37 26.59 5.07
N CYS A 159 1.14 25.40 5.61
CA CYS A 159 2.23 24.46 5.91
C CYS A 159 2.96 24.00 4.64
N ALA A 160 2.25 23.68 3.55
CA ALA A 160 2.89 23.33 2.28
C ALA A 160 3.67 24.51 1.67
N GLU A 161 3.13 25.72 1.77
CA GLU A 161 3.79 26.95 1.34
C GLU A 161 5.08 27.23 2.12
N ARG A 162 5.06 27.03 3.44
CA ARG A 162 6.24 27.16 4.29
C ARG A 162 7.34 26.17 3.90
N VAL A 163 7.00 24.89 3.73
CA VAL A 163 7.97 23.86 3.30
C VAL A 163 8.57 24.22 1.93
N TYR A 164 7.75 24.73 1.00
CA TYR A 164 8.25 25.20 -0.28
C TYR A 164 9.21 26.38 -0.15
N GLN A 165 8.94 27.33 0.76
CA GLN A 165 9.84 28.48 0.97
C GLN A 165 11.16 28.06 1.60
N GLU A 166 11.12 27.20 2.63
CA GLU A 166 12.29 26.71 3.36
C GLU A 166 13.21 25.86 2.47
N HIS A 167 12.64 25.06 1.57
CA HIS A 167 13.38 24.17 0.67
C HIS A 167 13.40 24.66 -0.79
N GLY A 168 13.08 25.94 -1.02
CA GLY A 168 12.65 26.45 -2.33
C GLY A 168 13.63 26.29 -3.48
N LEU A 169 14.94 26.30 -3.22
CA LEU A 169 15.95 26.04 -4.26
C LEU A 169 15.94 24.56 -4.69
N GLU A 170 16.02 23.63 -3.74
CA GLU A 170 15.94 22.20 -4.00
C GLU A 170 14.60 21.84 -4.66
N HIS A 171 13.52 22.43 -4.18
CA HIS A 171 12.17 22.18 -4.67
C HIS A 171 11.91 22.81 -6.04
N SER A 172 12.50 23.98 -6.33
CA SER A 172 12.46 24.61 -7.66
C SER A 172 13.23 23.79 -8.69
N VAL A 173 14.38 23.25 -8.32
CA VAL A 173 15.14 22.32 -9.17
C VAL A 173 14.32 21.03 -9.40
N MET A 174 13.74 20.45 -8.35
CA MET A 174 12.88 19.27 -8.47
C MET A 174 11.61 19.54 -9.28
N ASP A 175 11.03 20.73 -9.22
CA ASP A 175 9.91 21.12 -10.09
C ASP A 175 10.31 21.21 -11.55
N GLN A 176 11.48 21.76 -11.84
CA GLN A 176 12.00 21.79 -13.21
C GLN A 176 12.27 20.38 -13.72
N ILE A 177 12.82 19.51 -12.87
CA ILE A 177 13.01 18.08 -13.20
C ILE A 177 11.66 17.40 -13.44
N PHE A 178 10.70 17.52 -12.53
CA PHE A 178 9.39 16.89 -12.67
C PHE A 178 8.65 17.39 -13.92
N ARG A 179 8.70 18.69 -14.23
CA ARG A 179 8.14 19.21 -15.48
C ARG A 179 8.83 18.63 -16.70
N ALA A 180 10.16 18.55 -16.70
CA ALA A 180 10.90 17.91 -17.77
C ALA A 180 10.53 16.42 -17.91
N GLU A 181 10.36 15.69 -16.81
CA GLU A 181 9.90 14.30 -16.82
C GLU A 181 8.48 14.16 -17.40
N GLN A 182 7.55 15.04 -17.03
CA GLN A 182 6.20 15.03 -17.58
C GLN A 182 6.20 15.37 -19.08
N GLU A 183 6.99 16.36 -19.50
CA GLU A 183 7.15 16.71 -20.91
C GLU A 183 7.77 15.57 -21.71
N LEU A 184 8.82 14.93 -21.19
CA LEU A 184 9.45 13.76 -21.81
C LEU A 184 8.48 12.57 -21.87
N HIS A 185 7.70 12.35 -20.83
CA HIS A 185 6.73 11.26 -20.76
C HIS A 185 5.55 11.48 -21.72
N VAL A 186 5.04 12.72 -21.84
CA VAL A 186 4.02 13.11 -22.82
C VAL A 186 4.58 13.02 -24.25
N ALA A 187 5.80 13.52 -24.50
CA ALA A 187 6.46 13.43 -25.79
C ALA A 187 6.74 11.96 -26.18
N GLY A 188 7.11 11.12 -25.21
CA GLY A 188 7.27 9.67 -25.39
C GLY A 188 5.96 8.99 -25.78
N ARG A 189 4.85 9.31 -25.10
CA ARG A 189 3.51 8.80 -25.46
C ARG A 189 3.06 9.28 -26.84
N GLN A 190 3.33 10.55 -27.20
CA GLN A 190 3.00 11.09 -28.53
C GLN A 190 3.83 10.44 -29.63
N ARG A 191 5.12 10.17 -29.42
CA ARG A 191 5.95 9.41 -30.37
C ARG A 191 5.44 7.97 -30.54
N MET A 192 5.11 7.29 -29.44
CA MET A 192 4.57 5.93 -29.47
C MET A 192 3.24 5.86 -30.24
N ALA A 193 2.34 6.83 -30.03
CA ALA A 193 1.08 6.96 -30.75
C ALA A 193 1.25 7.39 -32.22
N ALA A 194 2.29 8.16 -32.55
CA ALA A 194 2.63 8.52 -33.94
C ALA A 194 3.36 7.38 -34.68
N SER A 195 4.04 6.48 -33.96
CA SER A 195 4.71 5.31 -34.52
C SER A 195 3.83 4.08 -34.68
N SER A 196 2.63 4.07 -34.09
CA SER A 196 1.63 3.03 -34.39
C SER A 196 0.98 3.31 -35.74
N LEU A 197 1.59 2.79 -36.81
CA LEU A 197 0.96 2.68 -38.12
C LEU A 197 -0.33 1.83 -38.03
N PRO A 198 -1.38 2.11 -38.82
CA PRO A 198 -2.55 1.25 -38.89
C PRO A 198 -2.13 -0.11 -39.46
N LEU A 199 -2.28 -1.18 -38.68
CA LEU A 199 -2.17 -2.55 -39.17
C LEU A 199 -3.47 -2.91 -39.88
N GLU A 200 -3.61 -2.48 -41.14
CA GLU A 200 -4.53 -3.10 -42.08
C GLU A 200 -3.80 -3.67 -43.31
N SER A 201 -4.13 -4.93 -43.58
CA SER A 201 -3.90 -5.71 -44.81
C SER A 201 -2.46 -6.03 -45.25
N THR A 202 -1.73 -6.85 -44.49
CA THR A 202 -0.73 -7.75 -45.11
C THR A 202 -0.60 -9.09 -44.38
N TYR A 203 -1.73 -9.71 -44.04
CA TYR A 203 -1.79 -10.98 -43.30
C TYR A 203 -1.75 -12.24 -44.19
N LYS A 204 -1.26 -12.19 -45.43
CA LYS A 204 -1.34 -13.34 -46.36
C LYS A 204 -0.09 -13.75 -47.13
N SER A 205 1.10 -13.21 -46.87
CA SER A 205 2.28 -13.63 -47.67
C SER A 205 3.59 -13.94 -46.94
N SER A 206 3.66 -13.86 -45.60
CA SER A 206 4.91 -14.12 -44.85
C SER A 206 4.88 -15.36 -43.94
N VAL A 207 3.77 -16.08 -43.88
CA VAL A 207 3.63 -17.30 -43.03
C VAL A 207 4.42 -18.50 -43.58
N SER A 208 4.91 -18.48 -44.82
CA SER A 208 5.60 -19.66 -45.40
C SER A 208 7.13 -19.66 -45.31
N VAL A 209 7.77 -18.59 -44.80
CA VAL A 209 9.25 -18.48 -44.81
C VAL A 209 9.89 -18.53 -43.42
N ILE A 210 9.14 -18.21 -42.34
CA ILE A 210 9.70 -18.11 -40.98
C ILE A 210 9.68 -19.47 -40.23
N ASP A 211 8.82 -20.42 -40.62
CA ASP A 211 8.69 -21.70 -39.91
C ASP A 211 9.85 -22.69 -40.12
N LYS A 212 10.73 -22.46 -41.10
CA LYS A 212 11.88 -23.36 -41.34
C LYS A 212 13.18 -22.96 -40.63
N ALA A 213 13.26 -21.77 -40.03
CA ALA A 213 14.51 -21.23 -39.48
C ALA A 213 14.59 -21.19 -37.94
N LYS A 214 13.50 -21.51 -37.22
CA LYS A 214 13.46 -21.42 -35.74
C LYS A 214 13.56 -22.75 -34.99
N THR A 215 13.64 -23.89 -35.66
CA THR A 215 13.70 -25.22 -35.01
C THR A 215 15.12 -25.66 -34.61
N ALA A 216 16.15 -24.82 -34.76
CA ALA A 216 17.55 -25.24 -34.61
C ALA A 216 18.28 -24.75 -33.35
N TYR A 217 17.62 -24.08 -32.39
CA TYR A 217 18.36 -23.49 -31.25
C TYR A 217 17.72 -23.62 -29.86
N TYR A 218 16.68 -24.44 -29.67
CA TYR A 218 16.18 -24.74 -28.33
C TYR A 218 16.20 -26.24 -28.07
N PRO A 219 16.88 -26.71 -27.02
CA PRO A 219 16.80 -28.11 -26.62
C PRO A 219 15.34 -28.45 -26.29
N SER A 220 14.91 -29.66 -26.65
CA SER A 220 13.54 -30.09 -26.38
C SER A 220 13.31 -30.16 -24.86
N ILE A 221 12.04 -30.09 -24.45
CA ILE A 221 11.63 -30.21 -23.04
C ILE A 221 12.21 -31.50 -22.42
N ASP A 222 12.28 -32.59 -23.20
CA ASP A 222 12.85 -33.86 -22.77
C ASP A 222 14.36 -33.80 -22.52
N GLN A 223 15.10 -33.00 -23.31
CA GLN A 223 16.54 -32.79 -23.13
C GLN A 223 16.83 -31.95 -21.88
N ILE A 224 16.00 -30.94 -21.60
CA ILE A 224 16.10 -30.13 -20.39
C ILE A 224 15.76 -30.96 -19.15
N ALA A 225 14.70 -31.77 -19.22
CA ALA A 225 14.29 -32.69 -18.15
C ALA A 225 15.37 -33.75 -17.86
N GLY A 226 15.97 -34.33 -18.90
CA GLY A 226 17.07 -35.29 -18.76
C GLY A 226 18.32 -34.71 -18.09
N ALA A 227 18.70 -33.48 -18.46
CA ALA A 227 19.84 -32.79 -17.85
C ALA A 227 19.61 -32.46 -16.36
N ALA A 228 18.39 -32.03 -16.01
CA ALA A 228 18.02 -31.76 -14.61
C ALA A 228 18.03 -33.04 -13.75
N LEU A 229 17.57 -34.17 -14.30
CA LEU A 229 17.55 -35.46 -13.61
C LEU A 229 18.98 -35.97 -13.33
N ALA A 230 19.88 -35.87 -14.32
CA ALA A 230 21.27 -36.29 -14.21
C ALA A 230 22.04 -35.44 -13.18
N ALA A 231 21.81 -34.13 -13.14
CA ALA A 231 22.41 -33.24 -12.14
C ALA A 231 21.94 -33.58 -10.71
N THR A 232 20.67 -33.97 -10.55
CA THR A 232 20.11 -34.34 -9.24
C THR A 232 20.65 -35.69 -8.75
N GLN A 233 20.89 -36.65 -9.66
CA GLN A 233 21.51 -37.93 -9.34
C GLN A 233 22.98 -37.76 -8.93
N SER A 234 23.74 -36.93 -9.65
CA SER A 234 25.13 -36.61 -9.30
C SER A 234 25.28 -35.96 -7.92
N CYS A 235 24.30 -35.19 -7.45
CA CYS A 235 24.30 -34.62 -6.10
C CYS A 235 23.96 -35.67 -5.03
N ARG A 236 23.17 -36.69 -5.37
CA ARG A 236 22.81 -37.79 -4.47
C ARG A 236 24.00 -38.74 -4.23
N ASP A 237 24.77 -39.01 -5.27
CA ASP A 237 25.96 -39.88 -5.19
C ASP A 237 27.12 -39.26 -4.39
N LEU A 238 27.13 -37.92 -4.25
CA LEU A 238 28.07 -37.18 -3.40
C LEU A 238 27.66 -37.14 -1.91
N SER A 239 26.46 -37.63 -1.57
CA SER A 239 25.90 -37.54 -0.21
C SER A 239 25.98 -38.86 0.59
N SER A 240 26.68 -39.87 0.07
CA SER A 240 26.86 -41.17 0.73
C SER A 240 28.28 -41.35 1.26
N GLU A 241 28.59 -40.70 2.38
CA GLU A 241 29.65 -41.13 3.32
C GLU A 241 29.01 -41.45 4.68
N PRO A 242 29.50 -42.47 5.42
CA PRO A 242 28.80 -43.01 6.57
C PRO A 242 28.85 -42.10 7.80
N LEU A 243 27.74 -42.09 8.55
CA LEU A 243 27.59 -41.44 9.86
C LEU A 243 28.66 -41.92 10.84
N ILE A 244 29.38 -40.98 11.45
CA ILE A 244 30.19 -41.20 12.65
C ILE A 244 29.32 -40.82 13.86
N ASP A 245 29.38 -41.70 14.85
CA ASP A 245 28.55 -41.76 16.05
C ASP A 245 28.49 -40.46 16.89
N GLU A 246 27.29 -40.19 17.40
CA GLU A 246 26.98 -39.16 18.39
C GLU A 246 27.54 -39.57 19.77
N GLU A 247 28.70 -39.02 20.16
CA GLU A 247 29.03 -38.84 21.57
C GLU A 247 29.65 -37.46 21.84
N ASP A 248 29.03 -36.79 22.82
CA ASP A 248 29.58 -35.82 23.75
C ASP A 248 29.83 -34.37 23.26
N MET A 249 28.89 -33.48 23.60
CA MET A 249 29.28 -32.15 24.10
C MET A 249 28.16 -31.56 24.98
N SER A 250 28.35 -31.74 26.29
CA SER A 250 27.68 -31.00 27.35
C SER A 250 27.81 -29.48 27.16
N LEU A 251 26.68 -28.77 27.05
CA LEU A 251 26.58 -27.34 27.36
C LEU A 251 25.59 -27.14 28.51
N LYS A 252 26.12 -26.69 29.65
CA LYS A 252 25.41 -26.40 30.90
C LYS A 252 24.41 -25.24 30.73
N PRO A 253 23.26 -25.25 31.42
CA PRO A 253 22.29 -24.15 31.37
C PRO A 253 22.79 -22.94 32.17
N ILE A 254 22.59 -21.75 31.62
CA ILE A 254 22.77 -20.47 32.30
C ILE A 254 21.59 -20.28 33.27
N VAL A 255 21.91 -20.19 34.55
CA VAL A 255 20.97 -20.03 35.67
C VAL A 255 20.40 -18.61 35.70
N GLN A 256 19.10 -18.58 35.95
CA GLN A 256 18.25 -17.43 36.24
C GLN A 256 18.69 -16.71 37.52
N ASN A 257 18.63 -15.37 37.52
CA ASN A 257 18.54 -14.59 38.75
C ASN A 257 17.27 -13.73 38.69
N ALA A 258 16.24 -14.17 39.43
CA ALA A 258 15.15 -13.31 39.87
C ALA A 258 14.91 -13.62 41.35
N SER A 259 15.25 -12.66 42.22
CA SER A 259 14.96 -12.75 43.65
C SER A 259 13.52 -12.30 43.92
N ALA A 260 12.85 -13.09 44.75
CA ALA A 260 11.51 -12.86 45.26
C ALA A 260 11.41 -11.66 46.22
N ALA A 261 10.25 -11.03 46.24
CA ALA A 261 9.62 -10.52 47.45
C ALA A 261 8.10 -10.74 47.32
N ALA A 262 7.56 -11.50 48.26
CA ALA A 262 6.16 -11.83 48.40
C ALA A 262 5.37 -10.67 49.03
N GLU A 263 4.08 -10.57 48.75
CA GLU A 263 3.05 -10.45 49.79
C GLU A 263 1.62 -10.67 49.24
N ASP A 264 0.83 -11.29 50.11
CA ASP A 264 -0.54 -11.79 49.99
C ASP A 264 -1.60 -10.75 49.58
N SER A 265 -2.61 -11.18 48.82
CA SER A 265 -4.02 -11.07 49.26
C SER A 265 -4.97 -11.72 48.26
N ALA A 266 -5.86 -12.56 48.80
CA ALA A 266 -6.88 -13.30 48.09
C ALA A 266 -8.06 -12.41 47.69
N VAL A 267 -8.52 -12.52 46.44
CA VAL A 267 -9.91 -12.24 46.03
C VAL A 267 -10.34 -13.23 44.95
N SER A 268 -11.47 -13.88 45.21
CA SER A 268 -12.20 -14.83 44.38
C SER A 268 -12.86 -14.18 43.15
N SER A 269 -12.78 -14.82 41.97
CA SER A 269 -13.89 -15.12 41.03
C SER A 269 -13.36 -15.65 39.68
N PRO A 270 -14.05 -16.58 38.99
CA PRO A 270 -13.58 -17.16 37.74
C PRO A 270 -14.14 -16.39 36.54
N ASP A 271 -13.34 -15.54 35.92
CA ASP A 271 -13.70 -14.93 34.64
C ASP A 271 -13.20 -15.86 33.51
N LYS A 272 -14.03 -16.83 33.12
CA LYS A 272 -13.79 -17.60 31.90
C LYS A 272 -14.04 -16.67 30.72
N GLY A 273 -12.99 -16.04 30.23
CA GLY A 273 -13.00 -15.33 28.95
C GLY A 273 -13.58 -16.23 27.86
N LEU A 274 -14.48 -15.67 27.06
CA LEU A 274 -15.11 -16.35 25.92
C LEU A 274 -14.02 -16.87 24.99
N SER A 275 -14.15 -18.13 24.54
CA SER A 275 -13.21 -18.69 23.58
C SER A 275 -13.29 -17.93 22.25
N VAL A 276 -12.22 -17.99 21.46
CA VAL A 276 -12.15 -17.38 20.12
C VAL A 276 -13.29 -17.86 19.23
N GLU A 277 -13.74 -19.11 19.41
CA GLU A 277 -14.88 -19.71 18.72
C GLU A 277 -16.20 -19.04 19.13
N GLN A 278 -16.39 -18.78 20.43
CA GLN A 278 -17.58 -18.07 20.91
C GLN A 278 -17.62 -16.61 20.41
N LEU A 279 -16.47 -15.93 20.34
CA LEU A 279 -16.38 -14.58 19.80
C LEU A 279 -16.66 -14.52 18.29
N THR A 280 -16.18 -15.52 17.54
CA THR A 280 -16.45 -15.62 16.10
C THR A 280 -17.90 -15.97 15.80
N GLU A 281 -18.54 -16.79 16.64
CA GLU A 281 -19.96 -17.13 16.51
C GLU A 281 -20.89 -15.96 16.88
N ILE A 282 -20.56 -15.20 17.94
CA ILE A 282 -21.23 -13.94 18.27
C ILE A 282 -21.12 -12.95 17.09
N ARG A 283 -19.94 -12.87 16.46
CA ARG A 283 -19.70 -12.02 15.29
C ARG A 283 -20.55 -12.44 14.09
N ARG A 284 -20.61 -13.74 13.75
CA ARG A 284 -21.48 -14.25 12.67
C ARG A 284 -22.96 -13.96 12.94
N ASN A 285 -23.43 -14.20 14.15
CA ASN A 285 -24.83 -14.00 14.50
C ASN A 285 -25.23 -12.52 14.48
N THR A 286 -24.33 -11.63 14.90
CA THR A 286 -24.56 -10.18 14.83
C THR A 286 -24.61 -9.67 13.37
N MET A 287 -23.76 -10.19 12.50
CA MET A 287 -23.77 -9.89 11.05
C MET A 287 -25.06 -10.38 10.37
N HIS A 288 -25.49 -11.61 10.66
CA HIS A 288 -26.73 -12.17 10.09
C HIS A 288 -27.99 -11.42 10.55
N ARG A 289 -28.04 -10.99 11.82
CA ARG A 289 -29.17 -10.21 12.34
C ARG A 289 -29.27 -8.83 11.67
N ARG A 290 -28.14 -8.21 11.33
CA ARG A 290 -28.10 -6.93 10.59
C ARG A 290 -28.52 -7.08 9.13
N ARG A 291 -28.16 -8.18 8.46
CA ARG A 291 -28.65 -8.49 7.10
C ARG A 291 -30.17 -8.64 7.02
N LYS A 292 -30.80 -9.28 8.03
CA LYS A 292 -32.27 -9.39 8.10
C LYS A 292 -32.97 -8.04 8.32
N ASN A 293 -32.36 -7.15 9.09
CA ASN A 293 -32.94 -5.82 9.34
C ASN A 293 -32.82 -4.89 8.12
N GLN A 294 -31.79 -5.04 7.27
CA GLN A 294 -31.68 -4.31 6.01
C GLN A 294 -32.62 -4.83 4.90
N THR A 295 -32.92 -6.13 4.87
CA THR A 295 -33.88 -6.70 3.91
C THR A 295 -35.35 -6.54 4.30
N SER A 296 -35.64 -6.14 5.55
CA SER A 296 -37.01 -5.88 6.03
C SER A 296 -37.45 -4.41 5.90
N GLN A 297 -36.62 -3.53 5.33
CA GLN A 297 -36.93 -2.11 5.07
C GLN A 297 -37.05 -1.78 3.57
N VAL A 298 -37.32 -2.77 2.73
CA VAL A 298 -37.62 -2.62 1.30
C VAL A 298 -39.07 -2.97 1.03
#